data_AF-A0A7C4GBF7-F1
#
_entry.id   AF-A0A7C4GBF7-F1
#
_cell.length_a   1.000
_cell.length_b   1.000
_cell.length_c   1.000
_cell.angle_alpha   90.00
_cell.angle_beta   90.00
_cell.angle_gamma   90.00
#
_symmetry.space_group_name_H-M   'P 1'
#
loop_
_entity.id
_entity.type
_entity.pdbx_description
1 polymer ?
#
loop_
_entity_poly.entity_id
_entity_poly.type
_entity_poly.pdbx_seq_one_letter_code
_entity_poly.pdbx_strand_id
1 'polypeptide(L)'
;MISEYYSRQIALRELGIEGQRKLMKAKVAIVGIGGLGSIASIYLTLAGIGHIRIIDHDIIEEHNLHRQILYDPSEIGQPKVEVAARKLSKMNPQVKVEPIPE
;
A
#
# COMPACT_ATOMS: atom_id res chain seq x y z
N MET A 1 2.21 -8.73 -19.51
CA MET A 1 3.41 -9.52 -19.18
C MET A 1 3.79 -9.20 -17.74
N ILE A 2 4.21 -10.17 -16.93
CA ILE A 2 4.57 -9.87 -15.53
C ILE A 2 5.91 -9.13 -15.53
N SER A 3 5.98 -8.01 -14.79
CA SER A 3 7.17 -7.15 -14.74
C SER A 3 8.36 -7.85 -14.09
N GLU A 4 9.57 -7.50 -14.53
CA GLU A 4 10.83 -7.86 -13.87
C GLU A 4 10.86 -7.48 -12.38
N TYR A 5 10.07 -6.46 -12.01
CA TYR A 5 9.85 -6.01 -10.63
C TYR A 5 9.51 -7.16 -9.66
N TYR A 6 8.77 -8.18 -10.10
CA TYR A 6 8.37 -9.32 -9.25
C TYR A 6 9.25 -10.56 -9.40
N SER A 7 10.35 -10.49 -10.13
CA SER A 7 11.20 -11.64 -10.46
C SER A 7 11.64 -12.44 -9.23
N ARG A 8 12.02 -11.75 -8.14
CA ARG A 8 12.48 -12.38 -6.89
C ARG A 8 11.39 -13.16 -6.16
N GLN A 9 10.17 -12.63 -6.07
CA GLN A 9 9.07 -13.33 -5.41
C GLN A 9 8.49 -14.45 -6.28
N ILE A 10 8.48 -14.29 -7.61
CA ILE A 10 8.05 -15.34 -8.54
C ILE A 10 9.00 -16.55 -8.53
N ALA A 11 10.28 -16.34 -8.24
CA ALA A 11 11.26 -17.42 -8.13
C ALA A 11 10.96 -18.37 -6.95
N LEU A 12 10.17 -17.95 -5.96
CA LEU A 12 9.73 -18.81 -4.86
C LEU A 12 8.70 -19.83 -5.37
N ARG A 13 8.96 -21.11 -5.12
CA ARG A 13 8.13 -22.21 -5.62
C ARG A 13 6.68 -22.14 -5.11
N GLU A 14 6.50 -21.62 -3.90
CA GLU A 14 5.22 -21.46 -3.22
C GLU A 14 4.34 -20.37 -3.87
N LEU A 15 4.95 -19.38 -4.53
CA LEU A 15 4.24 -18.30 -5.21
C LEU A 15 4.17 -18.55 -6.72
N GLY A 16 5.33 -18.62 -7.38
CA GLY A 16 5.42 -18.78 -8.82
C GLY A 16 4.70 -17.68 -9.61
N ILE A 17 4.63 -17.89 -10.92
CA ILE A 17 3.91 -16.99 -11.85
C ILE A 17 2.41 -16.97 -11.54
N GLU A 18 1.83 -18.11 -11.20
CA GLU A 18 0.39 -18.23 -10.93
C GLU A 18 -0.02 -17.51 -9.63
N GLY A 19 0.78 -17.61 -8.56
CA GLY A 19 0.57 -16.86 -7.33
C GLY A 19 0.63 -15.36 -7.58
N GLN A 20 1.61 -14.90 -8.38
CA GLN A 20 1.66 -13.49 -8.76
C GLN A 20 0.43 -13.03 -9.53
N ARG A 21 -0.05 -13.84 -10.49
CA ARG A 21 -1.29 -13.55 -11.22
C ARG A 21 -2.51 -13.46 -10.30
N LYS A 22 -2.55 -14.26 -9.23
CA LYS A 22 -3.61 -14.17 -8.22
C LYS A 22 -3.52 -12.87 -7.42
N LEU A 23 -2.33 -12.48 -6.96
CA LEU A 23 -2.12 -11.21 -6.25
C LEU A 23 -2.55 -10.02 -7.11
N MET A 24 -2.14 -9.98 -8.38
CA MET A 24 -2.50 -8.91 -9.32
C MET A 24 -4.01 -8.81 -9.62
N LYS A 25 -4.79 -9.87 -9.35
CA LYS A 25 -6.25 -9.86 -9.49
C LYS A 25 -6.98 -9.63 -8.16
N ALA A 26 -6.25 -9.73 -7.04
CA ALA A 26 -6.82 -9.60 -5.71
C ALA A 26 -7.21 -8.14 -5.41
N LYS A 27 -8.20 -8.00 -4.54
CA LYS A 27 -8.62 -6.72 -3.96
C LYS A 27 -8.54 -6.83 -2.45
N VAL A 28 -7.89 -5.87 -1.82
CA VAL A 28 -7.73 -5.82 -0.35
C VAL A 28 -8.27 -4.49 0.16
N ALA A 29 -8.97 -4.53 1.28
CA ALA A 29 -9.35 -3.33 2.03
C ALA A 29 -8.51 -3.27 3.31
N ILE A 30 -7.92 -2.10 3.57
CA ILE A 30 -7.18 -1.80 4.80
C ILE A 30 -7.99 -0.73 5.54
N VAL A 31 -8.55 -1.10 6.68
CA VAL A 31 -9.31 -0.20 7.55
C VAL A 31 -8.36 0.31 8.64
N GLY A 32 -8.09 1.61 8.62
CA GLY A 32 -7.05 2.28 9.39
C GLY A 32 -5.71 2.24 8.66
N ILE A 33 -5.18 3.41 8.31
CA ILE A 33 -3.86 3.62 7.68
C ILE A 33 -2.89 4.31 8.66
N GLY A 34 -3.01 3.97 9.95
CA GLY A 34 -2.08 4.30 11.03
C GLY A 34 -0.83 3.42 11.03
N GLY A 35 -0.30 3.06 12.20
CA GLY A 35 1.01 2.37 12.29
C GLY A 35 1.02 0.97 11.65
N LEU A 36 0.02 0.15 11.96
CA LEU A 36 -0.12 -1.19 11.38
C LEU A 36 -0.51 -1.13 9.91
N GLY A 37 -1.51 -0.29 9.59
CA GLY A 37 -1.99 -0.10 8.22
C GLY A 37 -0.88 0.35 7.28
N SER A 38 -0.02 1.28 7.73
CA SER A 38 1.12 1.78 6.96
C SER A 38 2.08 0.66 6.56
N ILE A 39 2.50 -0.18 7.51
CA ILE A 39 3.44 -1.28 7.24
C ILE A 39 2.78 -2.32 6.32
N ALA A 40 1.55 -2.72 6.63
CA ALA A 40 0.82 -3.70 5.85
C ALA A 40 0.62 -3.23 4.40
N SER A 41 0.19 -1.98 4.20
CA SER A 41 -0.06 -1.43 2.87
C SER A 41 1.19 -1.34 2.01
N ILE A 42 2.35 -1.03 2.61
CA ILE A 42 3.63 -1.01 1.91
C ILE A 42 3.91 -2.41 1.34
N TYR A 43 3.89 -3.45 2.18
CA TYR A 43 4.21 -4.80 1.71
C TYR A 43 3.18 -5.37 0.73
N LEU A 44 1.89 -5.09 0.93
CA LEU A 44 0.84 -5.50 -0.03
C LEU A 44 1.00 -4.81 -1.38
N THR A 45 1.38 -3.53 -1.37
CA THR A 45 1.66 -2.75 -2.60
C THR A 45 2.88 -3.31 -3.32
N LEU A 46 3.99 -3.53 -2.60
CA LEU A 46 5.22 -4.10 -3.17
C LEU A 46 5.02 -5.53 -3.68
N ALA A 47 4.18 -6.32 -3.01
CA ALA A 47 3.83 -7.68 -3.45
C ALA A 47 2.98 -7.69 -4.73
N GLY A 48 2.41 -6.56 -5.13
CA GLY A 48 1.64 -6.42 -6.37
C GLY A 48 0.18 -6.85 -6.25
N ILE A 49 -0.47 -6.57 -5.11
CA ILE A 49 -1.93 -6.68 -5.01
C ILE A 49 -2.57 -5.75 -6.04
N GLY A 50 -3.48 -6.26 -6.87
CA GLY A 50 -4.04 -5.48 -7.98
C GLY A 50 -4.78 -4.21 -7.55
N HIS A 51 -5.52 -4.29 -6.44
CA HIS A 51 -6.29 -3.17 -5.90
C HIS A 51 -6.23 -3.13 -4.39
N ILE A 52 -5.83 -1.98 -3.83
CA ILE A 52 -5.83 -1.73 -2.40
C ILE A 52 -6.72 -0.54 -2.12
N ARG A 53 -7.80 -0.77 -1.37
CA ARG A 53 -8.62 0.29 -0.80
C ARG A 53 -8.12 0.61 0.60
N ILE A 54 -7.86 1.87 0.88
CA ILE A 54 -7.45 2.35 2.20
C ILE A 54 -8.54 3.25 2.76
N ILE A 55 -8.99 2.96 3.99
CA ILE A 55 -10.12 3.62 4.65
C ILE A 55 -9.62 4.18 5.97
N ASP A 56 -9.63 5.50 6.13
CA ASP A 56 -9.24 6.18 7.36
C ASP A 56 -9.75 7.64 7.29
N HIS A 57 -10.35 8.14 8.36
CA HIS A 57 -10.87 9.50 8.45
C HIS A 57 -9.87 10.50 9.05
N ASP A 58 -8.74 10.03 9.57
CA ASP A 58 -7.76 10.88 10.25
C ASP A 58 -6.90 11.70 9.27
N ILE A 59 -6.32 12.75 9.84
CA ILE A 59 -5.23 13.54 9.26
C ILE A 59 -3.88 13.14 9.87
N ILE A 60 -2.79 13.53 9.21
CA ILE A 60 -1.43 13.29 9.68
C ILE A 60 -1.10 14.25 10.83
N GLU A 61 -0.59 13.71 11.93
CA GLU A 61 -0.18 14.48 13.11
C GLU A 61 1.26 14.13 13.54
N GLU A 62 1.98 15.12 14.06
CA GLU A 62 3.39 14.98 14.44
C GLU A 62 3.63 13.81 15.42
N HIS A 63 2.78 13.69 16.44
CA HIS A 63 2.89 12.66 17.48
C HIS A 63 2.62 11.24 16.95
N ASN A 64 2.21 11.09 15.69
CA ASN A 64 2.00 9.80 15.02
C ASN A 64 3.20 9.36 14.18
N LEU A 65 4.10 10.29 13.81
CA LEU A 65 5.17 10.03 12.84
C LEU A 65 6.18 8.98 13.32
N HIS A 66 6.39 8.84 14.64
CA HIS A 66 7.33 7.84 15.18
C HIS A 66 6.93 6.38 14.90
N ARG A 67 5.67 6.13 14.50
CA ARG A 67 5.13 4.78 14.21
C ARG A 67 4.39 4.67 12.89
N GLN A 68 4.10 5.77 12.21
CA GLN A 68 3.37 5.80 10.93
C GLN A 68 4.32 6.13 9.79
N ILE A 69 5.13 5.14 9.41
CA ILE A 69 6.28 5.28 8.51
C ILE A 69 5.94 5.68 7.07
N LEU A 70 4.65 5.70 6.70
CA LEU A 70 4.23 6.22 5.40
C LEU A 70 4.35 7.75 5.32
N TYR A 71 4.25 8.45 6.44
CA TYR A 71 4.12 9.90 6.47
C TYR A 71 5.42 10.58 6.91
N ASP A 72 5.58 11.83 6.52
CA ASP A 72 6.71 12.66 6.94
C ASP A 72 6.24 14.04 7.46
N PRO A 73 7.09 14.79 8.17
CA PRO A 73 6.69 16.07 8.77
C PRO A 73 6.13 17.10 7.78
N SER A 74 6.48 17.03 6.48
CA SER A 74 5.96 17.97 5.49
C SER A 74 4.49 17.74 5.13
N GLU A 75 3.92 16.63 5.61
CA GLU A 75 2.56 16.19 5.29
C GLU A 75 1.58 16.35 6.45
N ILE A 76 2.03 16.89 7.58
CA ILE A 76 1.17 17.17 8.75
C ILE A 76 -0.03 18.02 8.31
N GLY A 77 -1.22 17.64 8.78
CA GLY A 77 -2.48 18.28 8.45
C GLY A 77 -3.16 17.77 7.18
N GLN A 78 -2.49 16.96 6.36
CA GLN A 78 -3.12 16.33 5.19
C GLN A 78 -3.90 15.05 5.57
N PRO A 79 -4.96 14.68 4.84
CA PRO A 79 -5.67 13.41 5.05
C PRO A 79 -4.74 12.22 4.85
N LYS A 80 -4.72 11.29 5.83
CA LYS A 80 -3.83 10.12 5.79
C LYS A 80 -4.02 9.30 4.52
N VAL A 81 -5.28 9.04 4.14
CA VAL A 81 -5.61 8.24 2.96
C VAL A 81 -5.11 8.84 1.65
N GLU A 82 -5.19 10.17 1.47
CA GLU A 82 -4.74 10.81 0.23
C GLU A 82 -3.23 10.72 0.07
N VAL A 83 -2.50 11.00 1.16
CA VAL A 83 -1.05 10.91 1.21
C VAL A 83 -0.57 9.48 1.01
N ALA A 84 -1.18 8.52 1.71
CA ALA A 84 -0.87 7.10 1.58
C ALA A 84 -1.13 6.62 0.14
N ALA A 85 -2.28 6.94 -0.46
CA ALA A 85 -2.58 6.56 -1.84
C ALA A 85 -1.54 7.10 -2.83
N ARG A 86 -1.17 8.38 -2.68
CA ARG A 86 -0.13 9.02 -3.50
C ARG A 86 1.22 8.33 -3.36
N LYS A 87 1.66 8.02 -2.15
CA LYS A 87 2.96 7.40 -1.88
C LYS A 87 3.00 5.94 -2.34
N LEU A 88 1.98 5.15 -2.01
CA LEU A 88 1.88 3.74 -2.41
C LEU A 88 1.80 3.59 -3.94
N SER A 89 1.02 4.43 -4.62
CA SER A 89 0.94 4.42 -6.09
C SER A 89 2.29 4.75 -6.76
N LYS A 90 3.13 5.59 -6.12
CA LYS A 90 4.51 5.83 -6.58
C LYS A 90 5.43 4.64 -6.33
N MET A 91 5.26 3.92 -5.21
CA MET A 91 6.08 2.73 -4.89
C MET A 91 5.88 1.60 -5.89
N ASN A 92 4.63 1.36 -6.31
CA ASN A 92 4.32 0.38 -7.34
C ASN A 92 3.18 0.87 -8.26
N PRO A 93 3.52 1.44 -9.44
CA PRO A 93 2.54 1.95 -10.39
C PRO A 93 1.58 0.89 -10.98
N GLN A 94 1.83 -0.39 -10.73
CA GLN A 94 0.97 -1.49 -11.20
C GLN A 94 -0.19 -1.77 -10.24
N VAL A 95 -0.17 -1.19 -9.04
CA VAL A 95 -1.20 -1.35 -8.02
C VAL A 95 -2.12 -0.14 -8.06
N LYS A 96 -3.43 -0.38 -8.18
CA LYS A 96 -4.43 0.67 -8.02
C LYS A 96 -4.69 0.89 -6.53
N VAL A 97 -4.41 2.08 -6.02
CA VAL A 97 -4.70 2.47 -4.64
C VAL A 97 -5.88 3.43 -4.60
N GLU A 98 -6.93 3.07 -3.87
CA GLU A 98 -8.18 3.83 -3.75
C GLU A 98 -8.31 4.40 -2.32
N PRO A 99 -8.18 5.73 -2.13
CA PRO A 99 -8.37 6.37 -0.85
C PRO A 99 -9.84 6.60 -0.55
N ILE A 100 -10.25 6.34 0.70
CA ILE A 100 -11.61 6.51 1.19
C ILE A 100 -11.57 7.25 2.55
N PRO A 101 -11.92 8.54 2.60
CA PRO A 101 -11.88 9.36 3.82
C PRO A 101 -13.20 9.25 4.60
N GLU A 102 -13.50 8.06 5.12
CA GLU A 102 -14.75 7.72 5.83
C GLU A 102 -14.51 7.24 7.26
#